data_AF-A0A6B1GGD7-F1
#
_entry.id   AF-A0A6B1GGD7-F1
#
_cell.length_a   1.000
_cell.length_b   1.000
_cell.length_c   1.000
_cell.angle_alpha   90.00
_cell.angle_beta   90.00
_cell.angle_gamma   90.00
#
_symmetry.space_group_name_H-M   'P 1'
#
loop_
_entity.id
_entity.type
_entity.pdbx_description
1 polymer ?
#
loop_
_entity_poly.entity_id
_entity_poly.type
_entity_poly.pdbx_seq_one_letter_code
_entity_poly.pdbx_strand_id
1 'polypeptide(L)'
;MRAQGCKFGSSFLRRGCGRRAVSECVYCTRPFCDAHGERGEDYMHVCAGRRCRARFEDLREQTEWRARVAASNTRNECAIEGCQERMGPGCSRCRLQFCQDHVRPPDIRDRSLASTFDKIIQGRALLTVASLPAGRPEKLLPAVGGPDLICAHCAERPRRSS
;
A
#
# COMPACT_ATOMS: atom_id res chain seq x y z
N MET A 1 23.12 14.29 -20.00
CA MET A 1 22.76 13.01 -19.34
C MET A 1 23.40 11.87 -20.13
N ARG A 2 24.23 11.02 -19.50
CA ARG A 2 24.83 9.87 -20.19
C ARG A 2 23.74 8.86 -20.55
N ALA A 3 23.71 8.41 -21.80
CA ALA A 3 22.79 7.34 -22.22
C ALA A 3 23.15 6.06 -21.47
N GLN A 4 22.34 5.70 -20.46
CA GLN A 4 22.53 4.45 -19.74
C GLN A 4 22.11 3.28 -20.64
N GLY A 5 22.79 2.14 -20.50
CA GLY A 5 22.41 0.89 -21.15
C GLY A 5 21.35 0.14 -20.34
N CYS A 6 20.49 -0.60 -21.03
CA CYS A 6 19.53 -1.51 -20.42
C CYS A 6 20.26 -2.58 -19.60
N LYS A 7 19.93 -2.63 -18.30
CA LYS A 7 20.48 -3.60 -17.34
C LYS A 7 19.59 -4.83 -17.17
N PHE A 8 18.66 -5.08 -18.10
CA PHE A 8 17.83 -6.28 -18.05
C PHE A 8 18.68 -7.54 -18.25
N GLY A 9 18.44 -8.57 -17.45
CA GLY A 9 19.17 -9.83 -17.50
C GLY A 9 20.64 -9.76 -17.04
N SER A 10 21.15 -8.59 -16.60
CA SER A 10 22.50 -8.50 -16.08
C SER A 10 22.57 -9.16 -14.70
N SER A 11 23.28 -10.27 -14.63
CA SER A 11 23.66 -11.00 -13.41
C SER A 11 25.17 -11.26 -13.45
N PHE A 12 25.76 -11.66 -12.33
CA PHE A 12 27.21 -11.86 -12.17
C PHE A 12 27.84 -12.75 -13.27
N LEU A 13 27.06 -13.65 -13.89
CA LEU A 13 27.53 -14.59 -14.93
C LEU A 13 26.93 -14.36 -16.33
N ARG A 14 26.05 -13.37 -16.52
CA ARG A 14 25.35 -13.16 -17.81
C ARG A 14 25.49 -11.72 -18.27
N ARG A 15 25.89 -11.53 -19.54
CA ARG A 15 25.84 -10.21 -20.17
C ARG A 15 24.40 -9.74 -20.22
N GLY A 16 24.17 -8.53 -19.72
CA GLY A 16 22.88 -7.86 -19.82
C GLY A 16 22.61 -7.39 -21.25
N CYS A 17 21.38 -6.95 -21.49
CA CYS A 17 20.91 -6.49 -22.79
C CYS A 17 21.79 -5.41 -23.45
N GLY A 18 22.24 -4.39 -22.72
CA GLY A 18 23.15 -3.36 -23.23
C GLY A 18 22.57 -2.33 -24.20
N ARG A 19 21.43 -2.59 -24.86
CA ARG A 19 20.67 -1.62 -25.69
C ARG A 19 20.43 -0.30 -24.96
N ARG A 20 20.30 0.82 -25.70
CA ARG A 20 20.00 2.14 -25.13
C ARG A 20 18.76 2.07 -24.22
N ALA A 21 18.91 2.52 -22.97
CA ALA A 21 17.79 2.63 -22.07
C ALA A 21 16.88 3.79 -22.47
N VAL A 22 15.58 3.54 -22.37
CA VAL A 22 14.52 4.52 -22.68
C VAL A 22 13.91 5.09 -21.42
N SER A 23 13.92 4.31 -20.32
CA SER A 23 13.38 4.71 -19.03
C SER A 23 13.99 3.88 -17.90
N GLU A 24 13.58 4.17 -16.67
CA GLU A 24 13.99 3.53 -15.44
C GLU A 24 12.80 2.89 -14.74
N CYS A 25 12.99 1.68 -14.18
CA CYS A 25 11.91 0.99 -13.49
C CYS A 25 11.57 1.66 -12.15
N VAL A 26 10.32 2.05 -11.95
CA VAL A 26 9.85 2.69 -10.71
C VAL A 26 10.01 1.80 -9.47
N TYR A 27 10.08 0.48 -9.64
CA TYR A 27 10.18 -0.46 -8.51
C TYR A 27 11.61 -0.88 -8.15
N CYS A 28 12.53 -0.86 -9.10
CA CYS A 28 13.89 -1.38 -8.86
C CYS A 28 15.00 -0.47 -9.36
N THR A 29 14.66 0.73 -9.86
CA THR A 29 15.58 1.78 -10.31
C THR A 29 16.58 1.32 -11.38
N ARG A 30 16.28 0.21 -12.07
CA ARG A 30 17.12 -0.32 -13.15
C ARG A 30 16.69 0.27 -14.48
N PRO A 31 17.62 0.80 -15.29
CA PRO A 31 17.33 1.28 -16.63
C PRO A 31 16.98 0.11 -17.56
N PHE A 32 15.98 0.31 -18.41
CA PHE A 32 15.52 -0.68 -19.39
C PHE A 32 15.26 -0.07 -20.78
N CYS A 33 15.27 -0.91 -21.82
CA CYS A 33 14.93 -0.53 -23.20
C CYS A 33 13.48 -0.91 -23.54
N ASP A 34 12.93 -0.43 -24.66
CA ASP A 34 11.53 -0.68 -25.06
C ASP A 34 11.15 -2.17 -25.13
N ALA A 35 12.11 -3.06 -25.38
CA ALA A 35 11.86 -4.51 -25.43
C ALA A 35 11.90 -5.21 -24.06
N HIS A 36 12.36 -4.52 -23.01
CA HIS A 36 12.57 -5.10 -21.67
C HIS A 36 11.84 -4.34 -20.56
N GLY A 37 10.81 -3.60 -20.94
CA GLY A 37 9.87 -3.01 -20.00
C GLY A 37 8.70 -2.38 -20.72
N GLU A 38 7.71 -1.98 -19.94
CA GLU A 38 6.52 -1.31 -20.40
C GLU A 38 6.53 0.12 -19.87
N ARG A 39 6.07 1.04 -20.70
CA ARG A 39 5.74 2.40 -20.27
C ARG A 39 4.23 2.46 -20.12
N GLY A 40 3.76 2.39 -18.88
CA GLY A 40 2.37 2.59 -18.55
C GLY A 40 1.98 4.06 -18.63
N GLU A 41 0.69 4.28 -18.50
CA GLU A 41 0.09 5.60 -18.25
C GLU A 41 0.55 6.12 -16.87
N ASP A 42 0.40 7.42 -16.62
CA ASP A 42 0.78 8.06 -15.35
C ASP A 42 2.26 7.94 -14.93
N TYR A 43 3.18 7.98 -15.90
CA TYR A 43 4.63 7.91 -15.66
C TYR A 43 5.09 6.58 -15.03
N MET A 44 4.25 5.53 -15.09
CA MET A 44 4.57 4.22 -14.53
C MET A 44 5.42 3.40 -15.49
N HIS A 45 6.73 3.49 -15.35
CA HIS A 45 7.70 2.74 -16.15
C HIS A 45 8.17 1.48 -15.42
N VAL A 46 7.96 0.29 -15.99
CA VAL A 46 8.22 -0.99 -15.30
C VAL A 46 9.05 -1.92 -16.16
N CYS A 47 10.16 -2.43 -15.63
CA CYS A 47 10.96 -3.43 -16.35
C CYS A 47 10.27 -4.80 -16.39
N ALA A 48 10.61 -5.63 -17.37
CA ALA A 48 10.07 -6.97 -17.55
C ALA A 48 10.53 -8.00 -16.49
N GLY A 49 11.14 -7.55 -15.39
CA GLY A 49 11.59 -8.44 -14.32
C GLY A 49 10.39 -9.02 -13.58
N ARG A 50 10.36 -10.35 -13.38
CA ARG A 50 9.21 -11.09 -12.82
C ARG A 50 8.56 -10.41 -11.61
N ARG A 51 9.35 -9.99 -10.62
CA ARG A 51 8.85 -9.32 -9.40
C ARG A 51 8.26 -7.94 -9.68
N CYS A 52 8.88 -7.16 -10.56
CA CYS A 52 8.41 -5.81 -10.92
C CYS A 52 7.13 -5.91 -11.76
N ARG A 53 7.09 -6.85 -12.71
CA ARG A 53 5.92 -7.13 -13.54
C ARG A 53 4.71 -7.57 -12.70
N ALA A 54 4.89 -8.54 -11.80
CA ALA A 54 3.82 -9.00 -10.92
C ALA A 54 3.27 -7.87 -10.02
N ARG A 55 4.13 -6.98 -9.50
CA ARG A 55 3.69 -5.79 -8.73
C ARG A 55 2.86 -4.80 -9.55
N PHE A 56 3.22 -4.64 -10.83
CA PHE A 56 2.50 -3.77 -11.74
C PHE A 56 1.13 -4.34 -12.11
N GLU A 57 1.08 -5.63 -12.46
CA GLU A 57 -0.17 -6.33 -12.76
C GLU A 57 -1.11 -6.32 -11.55
N ASP A 58 -0.59 -6.58 -10.34
CA ASP A 58 -1.33 -6.44 -9.09
C ASP A 58 -1.87 -5.02 -8.88
N LEU A 59 -1.14 -3.97 -9.30
CA LEU A 59 -1.64 -2.59 -9.23
C LEU A 59 -2.75 -2.33 -10.23
N ARG A 60 -2.56 -2.75 -11.48
CA ARG A 60 -3.56 -2.58 -12.54
C ARG A 60 -4.86 -3.25 -12.16
N GLU A 61 -4.81 -4.51 -11.74
CA GLU A 61 -5.98 -5.26 -11.28
C GLU A 61 -6.65 -4.56 -10.08
N GLN A 62 -5.87 -4.01 -9.14
CA GLN A 62 -6.43 -3.25 -8.01
C GLN A 62 -7.21 -2.03 -8.46
N THR A 63 -6.62 -1.27 -9.38
CA THR A 63 -7.16 0.00 -9.88
C THR A 63 -8.41 -0.26 -10.70
N GLU A 64 -8.37 -1.26 -11.59
CA GLU A 64 -9.51 -1.71 -12.38
C GLU A 64 -10.66 -2.20 -11.49
N TRP A 65 -10.38 -3.04 -10.49
CA TRP A 65 -11.39 -3.47 -9.53
C TRP A 65 -11.99 -2.29 -8.76
N ARG A 66 -11.15 -1.39 -8.23
CA ARG A 66 -11.62 -0.20 -7.50
C ARG A 66 -12.52 0.67 -8.36
N ALA A 67 -12.16 0.88 -9.62
CA ALA A 67 -12.96 1.67 -10.55
C ALA A 67 -14.36 1.04 -10.76
N ARG A 68 -14.45 -0.29 -10.87
CA ARG A 68 -15.73 -0.99 -11.00
C ARG A 68 -16.61 -0.84 -9.76
N VAL A 69 -16.06 -1.13 -8.57
CA VAL A 69 -16.87 -1.18 -7.33
C VAL A 69 -17.11 0.20 -6.71
N ALA A 70 -16.36 1.23 -7.09
CA ALA A 70 -16.56 2.60 -6.60
C ALA A 70 -17.95 3.14 -6.95
N ALA A 71 -18.55 2.69 -8.06
CA ALA A 71 -19.90 3.07 -8.46
C ALA A 71 -20.96 2.67 -7.42
N SER A 72 -20.80 1.54 -6.71
CA SER A 72 -21.74 1.13 -5.65
C SER A 72 -21.79 2.12 -4.49
N ASN A 73 -20.63 2.65 -4.06
CA ASN A 73 -20.60 3.67 -3.01
C ASN A 73 -21.33 4.94 -3.42
N THR A 74 -21.31 5.31 -4.71
CA THR A 74 -22.09 6.48 -5.17
C THR A 74 -23.61 6.28 -5.03
N ARG A 75 -24.06 5.02 -4.96
CA ARG A 75 -25.46 4.62 -4.74
C ARG A 75 -25.79 4.31 -3.27
N ASN A 76 -24.88 4.57 -2.34
CA ASN A 76 -25.00 4.17 -0.93
C ASN A 76 -25.02 2.64 -0.66
N GLU A 77 -24.47 1.87 -1.59
CA GLU A 77 -24.38 0.40 -1.51
C GLU A 77 -22.96 -0.05 -1.15
N CYS A 78 -22.85 -1.22 -0.51
CA CYS A 78 -21.57 -1.86 -0.21
C CYS A 78 -20.71 -2.04 -1.48
N ALA A 79 -19.42 -1.67 -1.43
CA ALA A 79 -18.49 -1.79 -2.56
C ALA A 79 -17.98 -3.22 -2.84
N ILE A 80 -18.76 -4.25 -2.53
CA ILE A 80 -18.49 -5.63 -2.94
C ILE A 80 -19.45 -5.97 -4.09
N GLU A 81 -18.96 -6.70 -5.09
CA GLU A 81 -19.79 -7.09 -6.23
C GLU A 81 -20.93 -8.02 -5.74
N GLY A 82 -22.18 -7.68 -6.07
CA GLY A 82 -23.35 -8.48 -5.73
C GLY A 82 -23.98 -8.22 -4.35
N CYS A 83 -23.48 -7.29 -3.53
CA CYS A 83 -24.13 -6.91 -2.28
C CYS A 83 -24.86 -5.57 -2.42
N GLN A 84 -26.14 -5.56 -2.04
CA GLN A 84 -26.99 -4.36 -2.06
C GLN A 84 -27.21 -3.78 -0.66
N GLU A 85 -26.50 -4.29 0.35
CA GLU A 85 -26.57 -3.77 1.71
C GLU A 85 -26.05 -2.33 1.77
N ARG A 86 -26.55 -1.57 2.73
CA ARG A 86 -26.15 -0.18 2.93
C ARG A 86 -24.66 -0.09 3.26
N MET A 87 -23.97 0.86 2.61
CA MET A 87 -22.56 1.13 2.94
C MET A 87 -22.42 1.70 4.36
N GLY A 88 -21.33 1.33 5.03
CA GLY A 88 -21.01 1.79 6.37
C GLY A 88 -19.51 2.10 6.50
N PRO A 89 -18.75 1.33 7.29
CA PRO A 89 -17.33 1.59 7.53
C PRO A 89 -16.47 1.56 6.26
N GLY A 90 -15.43 2.39 6.26
CA GLY A 90 -14.44 2.47 5.20
C GLY A 90 -13.26 1.51 5.40
N CYS A 91 -12.74 0.95 4.31
CA CYS A 91 -11.49 0.21 4.34
C CYS A 91 -10.28 1.16 4.37
N SER A 92 -9.34 0.96 5.30
CA SER A 92 -8.11 1.77 5.41
C SER A 92 -7.18 1.65 4.20
N ARG A 93 -7.20 0.52 3.49
CA ARG A 93 -6.36 0.25 2.30
C ARG A 93 -6.93 0.81 1.00
N CYS A 94 -8.21 0.59 0.73
CA CYS A 94 -8.85 1.03 -0.53
C CYS A 94 -9.73 2.26 -0.42
N ARG A 95 -10.02 2.73 0.79
CA ARG A 95 -10.85 3.91 1.07
C ARG A 95 -12.30 3.82 0.55
N LEU A 96 -12.72 2.65 0.07
CA LEU A 96 -14.11 2.36 -0.27
C LEU A 96 -14.90 1.98 1.00
N GLN A 97 -16.21 2.21 0.97
CA GLN A 97 -17.14 1.86 2.06
C GLN A 97 -17.80 0.50 1.82
N PHE A 98 -18.07 -0.21 2.90
CA PHE A 98 -18.61 -1.57 2.88
C PHE A 98 -19.63 -1.74 4.01
N CYS A 99 -20.51 -2.74 3.93
CA CYS A 99 -21.34 -3.13 5.07
C CYS A 99 -20.48 -3.79 6.17
N GLN A 100 -21.03 -3.95 7.37
CA GLN A 100 -20.30 -4.49 8.53
C GLN A 100 -19.78 -5.91 8.30
N ASP A 101 -20.44 -6.71 7.46
CA ASP A 101 -20.04 -8.08 7.15
C ASP A 101 -18.82 -8.17 6.22
N HIS A 102 -18.59 -7.13 5.41
CA HIS A 102 -17.54 -7.10 4.40
C HIS A 102 -16.30 -6.30 4.82
N VAL A 103 -16.23 -5.93 6.09
CA VAL A 103 -15.02 -5.38 6.72
C VAL A 103 -14.69 -6.13 7.97
N ARG A 104 -13.40 -6.20 8.27
CA ARG A 104 -12.90 -6.77 9.51
C ARG A 104 -11.70 -6.00 10.02
N PRO A 105 -11.39 -6.04 11.32
CA PRO A 105 -10.10 -5.59 11.81
C PRO A 105 -8.95 -6.33 11.11
N PRO A 106 -7.78 -5.70 10.90
CA PRO A 106 -6.58 -6.36 10.41
C PRO A 106 -6.19 -7.50 11.36
N ASP A 107 -5.79 -8.63 10.79
CA ASP A 107 -5.19 -9.72 11.56
C ASP A 107 -3.83 -9.26 12.12
N ILE A 108 -3.37 -9.85 13.23
CA ILE A 108 -2.00 -9.69 13.74
C ILE A 108 -0.96 -10.13 12.68
N ARG A 109 -1.31 -11.08 11.80
CA ARG A 109 -0.50 -11.43 10.61
C ARG A 109 -0.51 -10.34 9.54
N ASP A 110 -1.56 -9.53 9.48
CA ASP A 110 -1.57 -8.28 8.71
C ASP A 110 -0.75 -7.18 9.40
N ARG A 111 -0.52 -7.32 10.70
CA ARG A 111 0.18 -6.37 11.59
C ARG A 111 1.69 -6.64 11.67
N SER A 112 2.27 -7.33 10.69
CA SER A 112 3.65 -7.85 10.71
C SER A 112 4.77 -6.78 10.69
N LEU A 113 4.50 -5.58 11.18
CA LEU A 113 5.43 -4.69 11.85
C LEU A 113 4.57 -3.87 12.82
N ALA A 114 4.35 -4.39 14.04
CA ALA A 114 4.11 -3.48 15.16
C ALA A 114 5.25 -2.45 15.10
N SER A 115 4.88 -1.21 14.83
CA SER A 115 5.81 -0.12 14.69
C SER A 115 6.70 -0.07 15.93
N THR A 116 7.91 0.40 15.74
CA THR A 116 8.97 0.70 16.72
C THR A 116 8.50 1.42 18.00
N PHE A 117 7.22 1.82 18.09
CA PHE A 117 6.57 2.48 19.21
C PHE A 117 6.35 1.56 20.43
N ASP A 118 6.07 0.27 20.26
CA ASP A 118 5.87 -0.65 21.41
C ASP A 118 7.17 -0.95 22.19
N LYS A 119 8.34 -0.72 21.57
CA LYS A 119 9.63 -0.86 22.26
C LYS A 119 9.97 0.33 23.17
N ILE A 120 9.29 1.47 23.05
CA ILE A 120 9.54 2.64 23.90
C ILE A 120 8.81 2.51 25.25
N ILE A 121 7.65 1.84 25.29
CA ILE A 121 6.85 1.75 26.52
C ILE A 121 7.33 0.63 27.48
N GLN A 122 7.98 -0.41 26.95
CA GLN A 122 8.48 -1.52 27.79
C GLN A 122 9.93 -1.37 28.27
N GLY A 123 10.61 -0.27 27.93
CA GLY A 123 11.97 0.02 28.36
C GLY A 123 12.04 1.09 29.45
N ARG A 124 11.94 0.68 30.72
CA ARG A 124 12.52 1.37 31.92
C ARG A 124 12.27 2.89 32.01
N ALA A 125 11.31 3.38 32.79
CA ALA A 125 11.33 3.41 34.26
C ALA A 125 12.73 3.70 34.86
N LEU A 126 13.10 4.97 34.97
CA LEU A 126 13.85 5.53 36.11
C LEU A 126 13.57 7.05 36.24
N LEU A 127 12.82 7.38 37.28
CA LEU A 127 12.88 8.57 38.15
C LEU A 127 13.24 9.94 37.53
N THR A 128 12.28 10.87 37.58
CA THR A 128 12.45 12.12 38.33
C THR A 128 11.10 12.76 38.61
N VAL A 129 10.79 12.93 39.89
CA VAL A 129 9.66 13.70 40.40
C VAL A 129 10.06 15.16 40.31
N ALA A 130 9.39 15.94 39.47
CA ALA A 130 9.43 17.40 39.53
C ALA A 130 8.06 17.96 39.17
N SER A 131 7.48 18.63 40.16
CA SER A 131 6.18 19.26 40.23
C SER A 131 5.80 20.11 39.01
N LEU A 132 4.55 20.00 38.56
CA LEU A 132 3.91 20.98 37.68
C LEU A 132 2.56 21.44 38.27
N PRO A 133 2.25 22.75 38.18
CA PRO A 133 1.09 23.35 38.82
C PRO A 133 -0.22 23.07 38.07
N ALA A 134 -1.32 23.08 38.82
CA ALA A 134 -2.69 22.93 38.35
C ALA A 134 -3.04 23.91 37.22
N GLY A 135 -3.33 23.38 36.02
CA GLY A 135 -3.66 24.20 34.86
C GLY A 135 -4.36 23.43 33.76
N ARG A 136 -5.68 23.66 33.67
CA ARG A 136 -6.65 23.36 32.60
C ARG A 136 -7.08 21.89 32.38
N PRO A 137 -8.40 21.63 32.26
CA PRO A 137 -8.88 20.40 31.66
C PRO A 137 -8.53 20.41 30.18
N GLU A 138 -7.55 19.59 29.80
CA GLU A 138 -7.39 19.16 28.41
C GLU A 138 -8.73 18.58 27.97
N LYS A 139 -9.36 19.24 26.99
CA LYS A 139 -10.40 18.62 26.18
C LYS A 139 -9.74 17.38 25.57
N LEU A 140 -10.05 16.20 26.10
CA LEU A 140 -9.80 14.93 25.43
C LEU A 140 -10.44 15.07 24.04
N LEU A 141 -9.61 15.35 23.04
CA LEU A 141 -9.97 15.11 21.65
C LEU A 141 -10.35 13.63 21.58
N PRO A 142 -11.52 13.26 21.01
CA PRO A 142 -11.81 11.86 20.79
C PRO A 142 -10.65 11.28 19.98
N ALA A 143 -10.13 10.13 20.41
CA ALA A 143 -9.09 9.42 19.70
C ALA A 143 -9.49 9.28 18.23
N VAL A 144 -8.86 10.09 17.37
CA VAL A 144 -9.07 10.08 15.91
C VAL A 144 -8.41 8.80 15.41
N GLY A 145 -9.13 7.71 15.52
CA GLY A 145 -8.61 6.38 15.25
C GLY A 145 -9.67 5.34 15.55
N GLY A 146 -10.79 5.40 14.82
CA GLY A 146 -11.63 4.21 14.69
C GLY A 146 -10.76 3.02 14.24
N PRO A 147 -11.15 1.77 14.55
CA PRO A 147 -10.35 0.61 14.21
C PRO A 147 -10.01 0.66 12.71
N ASP A 148 -8.74 0.47 12.37
CA ASP A 148 -8.35 0.26 10.98
C ASP A 148 -9.17 -0.94 10.49
N LEU A 149 -10.09 -0.74 9.55
CA LEU A 149 -10.90 -1.82 8.99
C LEU A 149 -10.38 -2.16 7.60
N ILE A 150 -10.37 -3.45 7.27
CA ILE A 150 -9.90 -3.97 5.99
C ILE A 150 -11.03 -4.79 5.36
N CYS A 151 -11.33 -4.55 4.08
CA CYS A 151 -12.29 -5.37 3.35
C CYS A 151 -11.70 -6.71 2.92
N ALA A 152 -12.55 -7.69 2.62
CA ALA A 152 -12.13 -9.04 2.20
C ALA A 152 -11.11 -9.01 1.04
N HIS A 153 -11.41 -8.26 -0.02
CA HIS A 153 -10.53 -8.13 -1.18
C HIS A 153 -9.14 -7.55 -0.83
N CYS A 154 -9.09 -6.55 0.05
CA CYS A 154 -7.81 -6.00 0.50
C CYS A 154 -7.08 -6.90 1.49
N ALA A 155 -7.77 -7.80 2.18
CA ALA A 155 -7.16 -8.70 3.15
C ALA A 155 -6.44 -9.88 2.48
N GLU A 156 -6.93 -10.34 1.33
CA GLU A 156 -6.32 -11.43 0.56
C GLU A 156 -5.04 -11.01 -0.19
N ARG A 157 -4.82 -9.70 -0.36
CA ARG A 157 -3.70 -9.18 -1.13
C ARG A 157 -2.46 -8.93 -0.27
N PRO A 158 -1.30 -9.49 -0.63
CA PRO A 158 -0.07 -9.35 0.15
C PRO A 158 0.28 -7.86 0.34
N ARG A 159 0.73 -7.48 1.54
CA ARG A 159 1.18 -6.10 1.77
C ARG A 159 2.35 -5.79 0.85
N ARG A 160 2.24 -4.72 0.08
CA ARG A 160 3.33 -4.20 -0.74
C ARG A 160 4.42 -3.70 0.19
N SER A 161 5.52 -4.43 0.30
CA SER A 161 6.74 -3.90 0.91
C SER A 161 7.26 -2.80 -0.02
N SER A 162 7.01 -1.55 0.37
CA SER A 162 7.59 -0.34 -0.22
C SER A 162 9.10 -0.44 -0.25
#